data_AF-A0A3D3IWA6-F1
#
_entry.id   AF-A0A3D3IWA6-F1
#
_cell.length_a   1.000
_cell.length_b   1.000
_cell.length_c   1.000
_cell.angle_alpha   90.00
_cell.angle_beta   90.00
_cell.angle_gamma   90.00
#
_symmetry.space_group_name_H-M   'P 1'
#
loop_
_entity.id
_entity.type
_entity.pdbx_description
1 polymer ?
#
loop_
_entity_poly.entity_id
_entity_poly.type
_entity_poly.pdbx_seq_one_letter_code
_entity_poly.pdbx_strand_id
1 'polypeptide(L)'
;YFNRRRAEIARDNALDDNALTEHTHMFCAYPPVAGHPTGGAVDVKLLDKAGQPLDFGTEISDFTKADLIPTFCEGLTRTQRENRGLLLDIMCQAGFAPFLGEWWHFSYGDREWSWWNRQKTALYQPLDFRPLQP
;
A
#
# COMPACT_ATOMS: atom_id res chain seq x y z
N TYR A 1 -7.42 13.43 2.49
CA TYR A 1 -6.68 13.09 1.26
C TYR A 1 -7.53 12.21 0.34
N PHE A 2 -8.00 11.04 0.79
CA PHE A 2 -8.92 10.15 0.05
C PHE A 2 -10.07 10.88 -0.67
N ASN A 3 -10.90 11.65 0.03
CA ASN A 3 -12.04 12.35 -0.57
C ASN A 3 -11.65 13.34 -1.68
N ARG A 4 -10.46 13.95 -1.58
CA ARG A 4 -9.94 14.86 -2.60
C ARG A 4 -9.55 14.09 -3.86
N ARG A 5 -8.81 12.99 -3.71
CA ARG A 5 -8.42 12.11 -4.82
C ARG A 5 -9.64 11.45 -5.48
N ARG A 6 -10.62 11.04 -4.67
CA ARG A 6 -11.92 10.54 -5.15
C ARG A 6 -12.63 11.54 -6.06
N ALA A 7 -12.65 12.81 -5.68
CA ALA A 7 -13.24 13.89 -6.48
C ALA A 7 -12.41 14.26 -7.73
N GLU A 8 -11.10 14.00 -7.73
CA GLU A 8 -10.26 14.08 -8.93
C GLU A 8 -10.61 12.95 -9.91
N ILE A 9 -10.59 11.70 -9.45
CA ILE A 9 -10.89 10.51 -10.28
C ILE A 9 -12.30 10.58 -10.89
N ALA A 10 -13.29 11.01 -10.12
CA ALA A 10 -14.67 11.11 -10.57
C ALA A 10 -14.90 12.14 -11.70
N ARG A 11 -13.99 13.12 -11.86
CA ARG A 11 -14.09 14.11 -12.96
C ARG A 11 -13.76 13.50 -14.31
N ASP A 12 -12.85 12.53 -14.31
CA ASP A 12 -12.29 11.94 -15.53
C ASP A 12 -12.90 10.55 -15.84
N ASN A 13 -13.74 10.01 -14.95
CA ASN A 13 -14.30 8.67 -15.07
C ASN A 13 -15.79 8.62 -14.66
N ALA A 14 -16.62 7.96 -15.46
CA ALA A 14 -18.01 7.66 -15.13
C ALA A 14 -18.12 6.31 -14.38
N LEU A 15 -17.60 6.28 -13.15
CA LEU A 15 -17.69 5.10 -12.26
C LEU A 15 -18.86 5.25 -11.28
N ASP A 16 -19.46 4.12 -10.89
CA ASP A 16 -20.39 4.11 -9.75
C ASP A 16 -19.65 4.31 -8.41
N ASP A 17 -20.41 4.48 -7.32
CA ASP A 17 -19.87 4.87 -6.01
C ASP A 17 -18.88 3.83 -5.44
N ASN A 18 -19.14 2.54 -5.67
CA ASN A 18 -18.30 1.43 -5.20
C ASN A 18 -17.04 1.33 -6.05
N ALA A 19 -17.17 1.29 -7.37
CA ALA A 19 -16.05 1.25 -8.30
C ALA A 19 -15.14 2.48 -8.14
N LEU A 20 -15.71 3.66 -7.87
CA LEU A 20 -14.96 4.88 -7.59
C LEU A 20 -14.19 4.77 -6.26
N THR A 21 -14.79 4.17 -5.24
CA THR A 21 -14.14 3.95 -3.93
C THR A 21 -13.01 2.94 -4.04
N GLU A 22 -13.22 1.82 -4.72
CA GLU A 22 -12.19 0.82 -5.02
C GLU A 22 -11.05 1.42 -5.86
N HIS A 23 -11.39 2.14 -6.93
CA HIS A 23 -10.38 2.79 -7.77
C HIS A 23 -9.60 3.86 -7.01
N THR A 24 -10.25 4.65 -6.14
CA THR A 24 -9.54 5.60 -5.28
C THR A 24 -8.65 4.87 -4.26
N HIS A 25 -9.12 3.75 -3.72
CA HIS A 25 -8.38 2.92 -2.76
C HIS A 25 -7.03 2.46 -3.31
N MET A 26 -6.94 2.20 -4.63
CA MET A 26 -5.68 1.83 -5.31
C MET A 26 -4.58 2.88 -5.22
N PHE A 27 -4.91 4.15 -4.98
CA PHE A 27 -3.94 5.26 -4.89
C PHE A 27 -3.83 5.88 -3.50
N CYS A 28 -4.79 5.57 -2.63
CA CYS A 28 -4.87 6.08 -1.28
C CYS A 28 -5.85 5.20 -0.51
N ALA A 29 -5.42 4.60 0.58
CA ALA A 29 -6.29 3.74 1.38
C ALA A 29 -7.60 4.44 1.77
N TYR A 30 -8.71 3.73 1.54
CA TYR A 30 -10.04 4.11 2.03
C TYR A 30 -10.01 4.19 3.57
N PRO A 31 -10.34 5.34 4.19
CA PRO A 31 -10.05 5.59 5.61
C PRO A 31 -10.56 4.51 6.58
N PRO A 32 -11.76 3.92 6.43
CA PRO A 32 -12.25 2.85 7.31
C PRO A 32 -11.46 1.54 7.27
N VAL A 33 -10.56 1.37 6.30
CA VAL A 33 -9.71 0.18 6.14
C VAL A 33 -8.23 0.53 6.08
N ALA A 34 -7.86 1.79 6.29
CA ALA A 34 -6.47 2.22 6.20
C ALA A 34 -5.59 1.55 7.27
N GLY A 35 -4.53 0.87 6.83
CA GLY A 35 -3.61 0.13 7.69
C GLY A 35 -2.72 1.02 8.55
N HIS A 36 -2.10 2.04 7.96
CA HIS A 36 -1.14 2.93 8.64
C HIS A 36 -1.65 3.53 9.97
N PRO A 37 -2.88 4.07 10.06
CA PRO A 37 -3.43 4.59 11.33
C PRO A 37 -3.58 3.55 12.46
N THR A 38 -3.57 2.25 12.14
CA THR A 38 -3.60 1.19 13.16
C THR A 38 -2.23 0.90 13.78
N GLY A 39 -1.15 1.42 13.19
CA GLY A 39 0.23 1.00 13.50
C GLY A 39 0.61 -0.34 12.86
N GLY A 40 -0.31 -0.97 12.14
CA GLY A 40 -0.14 -2.28 11.49
C GLY A 40 0.20 -2.22 10.01
N ALA A 41 0.84 -1.16 9.51
CA ALA A 41 1.33 -1.11 8.13
C ALA A 41 2.66 -0.36 8.03
N VAL A 42 3.45 -0.69 7.01
CA VAL A 42 4.76 -0.11 6.72
C VAL A 42 4.93 0.09 5.21
N ASP A 43 5.66 1.14 4.84
CA ASP A 43 6.15 1.37 3.48
C ASP A 43 7.66 1.18 3.48
N VAL A 44 8.17 0.20 2.72
CA VAL A 44 9.57 -0.22 2.78
C VAL A 44 10.19 -0.41 1.40
N LYS A 45 11.52 -0.27 1.34
CA LYS A 45 12.33 -0.65 0.18
C LYS A 45 13.63 -1.29 0.65
N LEU A 46 14.19 -2.17 -0.19
CA LEU A 46 15.48 -2.82 0.10
C LEU A 46 16.63 -1.88 -0.27
N LEU A 47 17.67 -1.93 0.55
CA LEU A 47 18.96 -1.32 0.28
C LEU A 47 19.99 -2.43 0.01
N ASP A 48 20.97 -2.14 -0.83
CA ASP A 48 22.14 -2.99 -1.01
C ASP A 48 23.10 -2.90 0.17
N LYS A 49 24.22 -3.64 0.10
CA LYS A 49 25.24 -3.66 1.15
C LYS A 49 25.96 -2.32 1.34
N ALA A 50 25.91 -1.43 0.36
CA ALA A 50 26.44 -0.07 0.43
C ALA A 50 25.40 0.95 0.91
N GLY A 51 24.19 0.50 1.29
CA GLY A 51 23.10 1.35 1.73
C GLY A 51 22.37 2.07 0.60
N GLN A 52 22.58 1.68 -0.66
CA GLN A 52 21.89 2.27 -1.81
C GLN A 52 20.56 1.56 -2.05
N PRO A 53 19.46 2.30 -2.30
CA PRO A 53 18.20 1.68 -2.68
C PRO A 53 18.34 0.83 -3.93
N LEU A 54 17.75 -0.37 -3.92
CA LEU A 54 17.59 -1.13 -5.14
C LEU A 54 16.65 -0.38 -6.11
N ASP A 55 16.79 -0.63 -7.41
CA ASP A 55 15.91 -0.03 -8.41
C ASP A 55 14.55 -0.75 -8.43
N PHE A 56 13.50 -0.04 -8.04
CA PHE A 56 12.12 -0.51 -8.09
C PHE A 56 11.30 0.12 -9.22
N GLY A 57 11.89 0.96 -10.07
CA GLY A 57 11.22 1.63 -11.20
C GLY A 57 10.48 2.93 -10.83
N THR A 58 10.07 3.08 -9.58
CA THR A 58 9.55 4.32 -8.99
C THR A 58 10.09 4.47 -7.56
N GLU A 59 10.05 5.69 -7.03
CA GLU A 59 10.27 5.92 -5.60
C GLU A 59 8.97 5.70 -4.80
N ILE A 60 9.09 5.45 -3.50
CA ILE A 60 7.94 5.41 -2.59
C ILE A 60 7.18 6.74 -2.70
N SER A 61 5.86 6.67 -2.85
CA SER A 61 4.98 7.84 -3.02
C SER A 61 5.27 8.69 -4.27
N ASP A 62 6.02 8.20 -5.26
CA ASP A 62 6.10 8.84 -6.58
C ASP A 62 4.91 8.42 -7.45
N PHE A 63 3.87 9.25 -7.42
CA PHE A 63 2.63 9.03 -8.18
C PHE A 63 2.69 9.54 -9.63
N THR A 64 3.84 10.05 -10.10
CA THR A 64 3.96 10.58 -11.47
C THR A 64 3.89 9.48 -12.55
N LYS A 65 4.21 8.24 -12.18
CA LYS A 65 4.14 7.05 -13.04
C LYS A 65 3.18 6.02 -12.44
N ALA A 66 1.90 6.40 -12.32
CA ALA A 66 0.86 5.60 -11.69
C ALA A 66 0.81 4.15 -12.19
N ASP A 67 0.98 3.92 -13.49
CA ASP A 67 0.96 2.59 -14.12
C ASP A 67 2.10 1.67 -13.66
N LEU A 68 3.18 2.23 -13.11
CA LEU A 68 4.32 1.48 -12.57
C LEU A 68 4.19 1.21 -11.06
N ILE A 69 3.17 1.71 -10.36
CA ILE A 69 3.04 1.56 -8.90
C ILE A 69 2.63 0.13 -8.47
N PRO A 70 1.68 -0.56 -9.15
CA PRO A 70 1.27 -1.90 -8.76
C PRO A 70 2.44 -2.88 -8.66
N THR A 71 2.40 -3.79 -7.69
CA THR A 71 3.47 -4.79 -7.47
C THR A 71 3.79 -5.55 -8.75
N PHE A 72 2.75 -5.92 -9.50
CA PHE A 72 2.86 -6.51 -10.83
C PHE A 72 2.27 -5.56 -11.87
N CYS A 73 3.12 -5.06 -12.76
CA CYS A 73 2.70 -4.20 -13.86
C CYS A 73 3.58 -4.42 -15.09
N GLU A 74 3.06 -4.01 -16.25
CA GLU A 74 3.84 -3.94 -17.48
C GLU A 74 4.84 -2.77 -17.43
N GLY A 75 5.83 -2.76 -18.32
CA GLY A 75 6.81 -1.67 -18.43
C GLY A 75 8.00 -1.71 -17.45
N LEU A 76 7.99 -2.60 -16.46
CA LEU A 76 9.16 -2.81 -15.59
C LEU A 76 10.33 -3.45 -16.37
N THR A 77 11.56 -3.10 -15.99
CA THR A 77 12.74 -3.87 -16.41
C THR A 77 12.76 -5.23 -15.71
N ARG A 78 13.61 -6.15 -16.21
CA ARG A 78 13.80 -7.45 -15.55
C ARG A 78 14.29 -7.28 -14.11
N THR A 79 15.29 -6.43 -13.88
CA THR A 79 15.85 -6.14 -12.57
C THR A 79 14.81 -5.57 -11.61
N GLN A 80 13.96 -4.65 -12.07
CA GLN A 80 12.91 -4.07 -11.23
C GLN A 80 11.87 -5.11 -10.80
N ARG A 81 11.49 -6.02 -11.69
CA ARG A 81 10.61 -7.15 -11.33
C ARG A 81 11.26 -8.09 -10.32
N GLU A 82 12.54 -8.42 -10.51
CA GLU A 82 13.29 -9.27 -9.59
C GLU A 82 13.43 -8.61 -8.20
N ASN A 83 13.70 -7.30 -8.14
CA ASN A 83 13.78 -6.56 -6.88
C ASN A 83 12.43 -6.48 -6.14
N ARG A 84 11.33 -6.22 -6.87
CA ARG A 84 9.97 -6.24 -6.29
C ARG A 84 9.58 -7.63 -5.79
N GLY A 85 9.91 -8.68 -6.56
CA GLY A 85 9.71 -10.06 -6.14
C GLY A 85 10.50 -10.41 -4.88
N LEU A 86 11.77 -10.01 -4.80
CA LEU A 86 12.60 -10.20 -3.61
C LEU A 86 12.01 -9.51 -2.38
N LEU A 87 11.58 -8.25 -2.51
CA LEU A 87 10.94 -7.52 -1.41
C LEU A 87 9.64 -8.21 -0.96
N LEU A 88 8.78 -8.58 -1.90
CA LEU A 88 7.54 -9.31 -1.65
C LEU A 88 7.80 -10.59 -0.87
N ASP A 89 8.77 -11.40 -1.32
CA ASP A 89 9.10 -12.68 -0.70
C ASP A 89 9.64 -12.49 0.73
N ILE A 90 10.56 -11.55 0.95
CA ILE A 90 11.13 -11.26 2.27
C ILE A 90 10.04 -10.83 3.24
N MET A 91 9.18 -9.90 2.83
CA MET A 91 8.13 -9.37 3.69
C MET A 91 7.06 -10.42 4.00
N CYS A 92 6.65 -11.22 3.01
CA CYS A 92 5.74 -12.35 3.22
C CYS A 92 6.35 -13.39 4.19
N GLN A 93 7.63 -13.72 4.05
CA GLN A 93 8.33 -14.64 4.96
C GLN A 93 8.43 -14.08 6.39
N ALA A 94 8.52 -12.75 6.54
CA ALA A 94 8.47 -12.08 7.83
C ALA A 94 7.04 -11.98 8.42
N GLY A 95 6.02 -12.49 7.73
CA GLY A 95 4.64 -12.54 8.20
C GLY A 95 3.79 -11.32 7.84
N PHE A 96 4.30 -10.41 7.01
CA PHE A 96 3.51 -9.31 6.47
C PHE A 96 2.64 -9.76 5.30
N ALA A 97 1.51 -9.08 5.10
CA ALA A 97 0.67 -9.20 3.92
C ALA A 97 0.98 -8.07 2.93
N PRO A 98 1.12 -8.35 1.63
CA PRO A 98 1.36 -7.32 0.63
C PRO A 98 0.07 -6.58 0.26
N PHE A 99 0.19 -5.30 -0.08
CA PHE A 99 -0.84 -4.58 -0.83
C PHE A 99 -0.42 -4.47 -2.30
N LEU A 100 -1.05 -5.24 -3.17
CA LEU A 100 -0.59 -5.36 -4.57
C LEU A 100 -0.74 -4.05 -5.38
N GLY A 101 -1.52 -3.09 -4.88
CA GLY A 101 -1.67 -1.77 -5.48
C GLY A 101 -0.44 -0.87 -5.36
N GLU A 102 0.41 -1.08 -4.35
CA GLU A 102 1.63 -0.29 -4.09
C GLU A 102 2.80 -1.22 -3.72
N TRP A 103 3.81 -1.32 -4.60
CA TRP A 103 4.90 -2.30 -4.42
C TRP A 103 5.67 -2.22 -3.09
N TRP A 104 5.61 -1.07 -2.41
CA TRP A 104 6.29 -0.82 -1.14
C TRP A 104 5.45 -1.10 0.10
N HIS A 105 4.13 -1.29 -0.03
CA HIS A 105 3.19 -1.28 1.10
C HIS A 105 2.93 -2.69 1.64
N PHE A 106 3.11 -2.84 2.94
CA PHE A 106 2.93 -4.11 3.65
C PHE A 106 2.19 -3.93 4.96
N SER A 107 1.24 -4.82 5.20
CA SER A 107 0.38 -4.83 6.38
C SER A 107 0.76 -5.94 7.36
N TYR A 108 0.62 -5.67 8.65
CA TYR A 108 0.77 -6.63 9.74
C TYR A 108 -0.26 -6.35 10.84
N GLY A 109 -1.24 -7.23 10.99
CA GLY A 109 -2.26 -7.15 12.04
C GLY A 109 -3.43 -6.20 11.77
N ASP A 110 -3.42 -5.43 10.67
CA ASP A 110 -4.57 -4.63 10.25
C ASP A 110 -5.65 -5.47 9.53
N ARG A 111 -6.62 -4.80 8.89
CA ARG A 111 -7.72 -5.45 8.15
C ARG A 111 -7.25 -6.12 6.85
N GLU A 112 -6.32 -5.53 6.13
CA GLU A 112 -5.74 -6.11 4.90
C GLU A 112 -4.95 -7.38 5.24
N TRP A 113 -4.11 -7.31 6.27
CA TRP A 113 -3.39 -8.49 6.79
C TRP A 113 -4.33 -9.60 7.22
N SER A 114 -5.45 -9.25 7.87
CA SER A 114 -6.44 -10.23 8.29
C SER A 114 -7.13 -10.89 7.12
N TRP A 115 -7.51 -10.11 6.11
CA TRP A 115 -8.12 -10.62 4.89
C TRP A 115 -7.17 -11.57 4.15
N TRP A 116 -5.91 -11.14 3.94
CA TRP A 116 -4.87 -11.94 3.29
C TRP A 116 -4.62 -13.27 4.00
N ASN A 117 -4.51 -13.24 5.34
CA ASN A 117 -4.23 -14.41 6.17
C ASN A 117 -5.49 -15.19 6.60
N ARG A 118 -6.66 -14.88 6.02
CA ARG A 118 -7.96 -15.51 6.32
C ARG A 118 -8.32 -15.50 7.81
N GLN A 119 -7.93 -14.44 8.51
CA GLN A 119 -8.29 -14.19 9.90
C GLN A 119 -9.67 -13.55 9.98
N LYS A 120 -10.42 -13.85 11.04
CA LYS A 120 -11.76 -13.26 11.26
C LYS A 120 -11.70 -11.83 11.79
N THR A 121 -10.58 -11.42 12.37
CA THR A 121 -10.42 -10.14 13.08
C THR A 121 -9.01 -9.59 12.88
N ALA A 122 -8.90 -8.26 12.83
CA ALA A 122 -7.63 -7.55 12.92
C ALA A 122 -7.05 -7.63 14.34
N LEU A 123 -5.72 -7.66 14.42
CA LEU A 123 -4.96 -7.58 15.67
C LEU A 123 -4.91 -6.13 16.17
N TYR A 124 -4.84 -5.17 15.23
CA TYR A 124 -4.72 -3.76 15.52
C TYR A 124 -5.89 -2.97 14.95
N GLN A 125 -6.21 -1.87 15.62
CA GLN A 125 -7.21 -0.89 15.19
C GLN A 125 -6.68 0.52 15.48
N PRO A 126 -7.18 1.55 14.79
CA PRO A 126 -6.78 2.91 15.09
C PRO A 126 -7.13 3.26 16.54
N LEU A 127 -6.20 3.92 17.22
CA LEU A 127 -6.47 4.47 18.54
C LEU A 127 -7.26 5.77 18.40
N ASP A 128 -8.31 5.95 19.20
CA ASP A 128 -8.90 7.26 19.46
C ASP A 128 -7.94 8.04 20.35
N PHE A 129 -6.90 8.62 19.74
CA PHE A 129 -5.93 9.42 20.46
C PHE A 129 -6.59 10.73 20.90
N ARG A 130 -6.95 10.80 22.18
CA ARG A 130 -7.34 12.04 22.84
C ARG A 130 -6.10 12.59 23.54
N PRO A 131 -5.58 13.76 23.12
CA PRO A 131 -4.50 14.39 23.87
C PRO A 131 -4.96 14.56 25.32
N LEU A 132 -4.08 14.21 26.27
CA LEU A 132 -4.34 14.46 27.68
C LEU A 132 -4.71 15.94 27.82
N GLN A 133 -5.91 16.22 28.33
CA GLN A 133 -6.25 17.59 28.70
C GLN A 133 -5.28 17.99 29.83
N PRO A 134 -4.67 19.19 29.74
CA PRO A 134 -3.67 19.64 30.70
C PRO A 134 -4.23 19.72 32.13
#